data_AF-A0A0G0M1I7-F1
#
_entry.id   AF-A0A0G0M1I7-F1
#
_cell.length_a   1.000
_cell.length_b   1.000
_cell.length_c   1.000
_cell.angle_alpha   90.00
_cell.angle_beta   90.00
_cell.angle_gamma   90.00
#
_symmetry.space_group_name_H-M   'P 1'
#
loop_
_entity.id
_entity.type
_entity.pdbx_description
1 polymer ?
#
loop_
_entity_poly.entity_id
_entity_poly.type
_entity_poly.pdbx_seq_one_letter_code
_entity_poly.pdbx_strand_id
1 'polypeptide(L)'
;MAATDAKPIPRKNTAYRVTFPIYDADGDAVTGATGLDSEYSLDAVDFVDCTDEAHEIGTSGVYYIDLTSDEMNADTVVVRVQTTSVGAKTTILIFYPEEAGDIRVNVTQISDDTTAADNAELMFDGTGYAGGTAKLGVDVVQISGDATAANNAELMFDGTGYAGGTTKLGVSVVTNADKTGYALTADYDPAKAKHSGPTYPNW
;
A
#
# COMPACT_ATOMS: atom_id res chain seq x y z
N MET A 1 -34.17 -13.57 -4.16
CA MET A 1 -32.95 -12.71 -4.22
C MET A 1 -32.24 -12.77 -5.57
N ALA A 2 -31.12 -12.05 -5.75
CA ALA A 2 -30.34 -12.04 -6.99
C ALA A 2 -29.30 -13.17 -7.00
N ALA A 3 -28.96 -13.71 -8.18
CA ALA A 3 -27.94 -14.76 -8.30
C ALA A 3 -26.55 -14.34 -7.76
N THR A 4 -26.31 -13.03 -7.63
CA THR A 4 -25.08 -12.43 -7.10
C THR A 4 -24.89 -12.57 -5.58
N ASP A 5 -25.91 -13.08 -4.89
CA ASP A 5 -25.94 -13.24 -3.43
C ASP A 5 -25.32 -14.59 -2.99
N ALA A 6 -25.09 -15.50 -3.94
CA ALA A 6 -24.24 -16.68 -3.73
C ALA A 6 -22.76 -16.24 -3.74
N LYS A 7 -22.15 -16.13 -2.55
CA LYS A 7 -20.75 -15.73 -2.39
C LYS A 7 -19.94 -16.86 -1.74
N PRO A 8 -18.65 -17.04 -2.10
CA PRO A 8 -17.78 -17.99 -1.41
C PRO A 8 -17.65 -17.69 0.09
N ILE A 9 -17.65 -16.40 0.44
CA ILE A 9 -17.59 -15.92 1.82
C ILE A 9 -18.90 -15.21 2.16
N PRO A 10 -19.66 -15.67 3.17
CA PRO A 10 -20.84 -14.97 3.68
C PRO A 10 -20.43 -13.64 4.29
N ARG A 11 -21.31 -12.64 4.22
CA ARG A 11 -21.03 -11.26 4.64
C ARG A 11 -22.05 -10.79 5.64
N LYS A 12 -21.60 -10.16 6.74
CA LYS A 12 -22.50 -9.62 7.74
C LYS A 12 -23.42 -8.57 7.11
N ASN A 13 -24.69 -8.58 7.50
CA ASN A 13 -25.71 -7.62 7.05
C ASN A 13 -25.84 -7.55 5.51
N THR A 14 -25.64 -8.68 4.83
CA THR A 14 -25.76 -8.79 3.37
C THR A 14 -26.54 -10.05 3.05
N ALA A 15 -27.52 -9.94 2.14
CA ALA A 15 -28.27 -11.09 1.68
C ALA A 15 -27.33 -12.21 1.16
N TYR A 16 -27.68 -13.46 1.45
CA TYR A 16 -26.83 -14.61 1.16
C TYR A 16 -27.63 -15.79 0.64
N ARG A 17 -27.13 -16.45 -0.41
CA ARG A 17 -27.67 -17.72 -0.90
C ARG A 17 -26.70 -18.84 -0.60
N VAL A 18 -27.21 -19.88 0.05
CA VAL A 18 -26.51 -21.15 0.27
C VAL A 18 -27.23 -22.28 -0.46
N THR A 19 -26.44 -23.19 -1.04
CA THR A 19 -26.92 -24.40 -1.71
C THR A 19 -26.43 -25.63 -0.93
N PHE A 20 -27.31 -26.57 -0.64
CA PHE A 20 -27.04 -27.72 0.22
C PHE A 20 -27.93 -28.92 -0.14
N PRO A 21 -27.48 -30.16 0.09
CA PRO A 21 -28.33 -31.34 0.00
C PRO A 21 -29.15 -31.55 1.27
N ILE A 22 -30.29 -32.23 1.14
CA ILE A 22 -30.98 -32.89 2.27
C ILE A 22 -30.71 -34.38 2.16
N TYR A 23 -30.23 -35.00 3.24
CA TYR A 23 -29.90 -36.42 3.29
C TYR A 23 -30.91 -37.20 4.14
N ASP A 24 -31.10 -38.47 3.81
CA ASP A 24 -31.78 -39.43 4.67
C ASP A 24 -30.82 -40.09 5.67
N ALA A 25 -31.29 -41.14 6.36
CA ALA A 25 -30.50 -41.88 7.33
C ALA A 25 -29.33 -42.68 6.71
N ASP A 26 -29.41 -42.98 5.42
CA ASP A 26 -28.45 -43.79 4.69
C ASP A 26 -27.43 -42.92 3.93
N GLY A 27 -27.63 -41.60 3.94
CA GLY A 27 -26.79 -40.62 3.24
C GLY A 27 -27.22 -40.37 1.80
N ASP A 28 -28.38 -40.89 1.40
CA ASP A 28 -28.95 -40.66 0.09
C ASP A 28 -29.67 -39.30 0.05
N ALA A 29 -29.62 -38.66 -1.12
CA ALA A 29 -30.23 -37.35 -1.31
C ALA A 29 -31.77 -37.47 -1.38
N VAL A 30 -32.47 -36.64 -0.59
CA VAL A 30 -33.93 -36.63 -0.51
C VAL A 30 -34.50 -35.67 -1.54
N THR A 31 -35.07 -36.21 -2.62
CA THR A 31 -35.80 -35.42 -3.63
C THR A 31 -37.22 -35.12 -3.17
N GLY A 32 -37.76 -33.94 -3.47
CA GLY A 32 -39.16 -33.57 -3.21
C GLY A 32 -39.52 -33.52 -1.73
N ALA A 33 -38.64 -33.00 -0.87
CA ALA A 33 -38.90 -32.87 0.56
C ALA A 33 -40.13 -31.98 0.82
N THR A 34 -40.97 -32.37 1.79
CA THR A 34 -42.26 -31.71 2.07
C THR A 34 -42.31 -31.14 3.48
N GLY A 35 -43.08 -30.06 3.66
CA GLY A 35 -43.16 -29.34 4.94
C GLY A 35 -41.78 -28.85 5.37
N LEU A 36 -41.06 -28.18 4.46
CA LEU A 36 -39.79 -27.53 4.76
C LEU A 36 -40.05 -26.41 5.77
N ASP A 37 -39.18 -26.35 6.77
CA ASP A 37 -39.26 -25.47 7.93
C ASP A 37 -37.84 -25.01 8.25
N SER A 38 -37.51 -23.80 7.78
CA SER A 38 -36.17 -23.24 7.81
C SER A 38 -36.11 -22.18 8.89
N GLU A 39 -35.15 -22.32 9.80
CA GLU A 39 -34.99 -21.41 10.93
C GLU A 39 -33.54 -21.01 11.10
N TYR A 40 -33.30 -19.79 11.57
CA TYR A 40 -31.96 -19.27 11.81
C TYR A 40 -31.74 -18.92 13.28
N SER A 41 -30.47 -18.92 13.70
CA SER A 41 -29.99 -18.48 15.01
C SER A 41 -28.80 -17.55 14.80
N LEU A 42 -28.87 -16.40 15.47
CA LEU A 42 -27.83 -15.36 15.47
C LEU A 42 -27.06 -15.44 16.79
N ASP A 43 -25.74 -15.67 16.73
CA ASP A 43 -24.86 -15.70 17.91
C ASP A 43 -25.37 -16.64 19.02
N ALA A 44 -25.89 -17.80 18.62
CA ALA A 44 -26.42 -18.85 19.49
C ALA A 44 -27.65 -18.46 20.33
N VAL A 45 -28.45 -17.50 19.86
CA VAL A 45 -29.81 -17.27 20.41
C VAL A 45 -30.79 -18.36 19.95
N ASP A 46 -32.01 -18.34 20.48
CA ASP A 46 -33.06 -19.26 20.08
C ASP A 46 -33.36 -19.15 18.57
N PHE A 47 -33.69 -20.29 17.96
CA PHE A 47 -34.06 -20.34 16.55
C PHE A 47 -35.37 -19.60 16.30
N VAL A 48 -35.42 -18.90 15.17
CA VAL A 48 -36.57 -18.16 14.69
C VAL A 48 -36.79 -18.47 13.20
N ASP A 49 -38.04 -18.40 12.76
CA ASP A 49 -38.43 -18.68 11.37
C ASP A 49 -37.67 -17.79 10.39
N CYS A 50 -37.09 -18.40 9.36
CA CYS A 50 -36.58 -17.69 8.20
C CYS A 50 -37.73 -17.05 7.43
N THR A 51 -37.42 -15.97 6.72
CA THR A 51 -38.35 -15.28 5.83
C THR A 51 -38.71 -16.15 4.62
N ASP A 52 -37.70 -16.82 4.06
CA ASP A 52 -37.83 -17.76 2.95
C ASP A 52 -37.59 -19.20 3.43
N GLU A 53 -38.19 -20.13 2.72
CA GLU A 53 -38.01 -21.56 2.95
C GLU A 53 -37.01 -22.18 1.97
N ALA A 54 -36.44 -23.32 2.35
CA ALA A 54 -35.62 -24.10 1.44
C ALA A 54 -36.41 -24.48 0.17
N HIS A 55 -35.74 -24.42 -0.99
CA HIS A 55 -36.31 -24.75 -2.29
C HIS A 55 -35.44 -25.76 -3.02
N GLU A 56 -36.04 -26.85 -3.51
CA GLU A 56 -35.32 -27.84 -4.30
C GLU A 56 -34.92 -27.26 -5.67
N ILE A 57 -33.70 -27.55 -6.10
CA ILE A 57 -33.20 -27.26 -7.44
C ILE A 57 -33.64 -28.41 -8.35
N GLY A 58 -34.81 -28.25 -8.97
CA GLY A 58 -35.39 -29.31 -9.80
C GLY A 58 -35.75 -30.53 -8.95
N THR A 59 -35.46 -31.73 -9.45
CA THR A 59 -35.65 -33.00 -8.72
C THR A 59 -34.28 -33.64 -8.54
N SER A 60 -33.49 -33.10 -7.60
CA SER A 60 -32.07 -33.41 -7.44
C SER A 60 -31.67 -33.79 -6.03
N GLY A 61 -32.51 -33.52 -5.03
CA GLY A 61 -32.16 -33.62 -3.62
C GLY A 61 -31.20 -32.52 -3.15
N VAL A 62 -30.88 -31.55 -4.01
CA VAL A 62 -30.13 -30.34 -3.69
C VAL A 62 -31.09 -29.17 -3.61
N TYR A 63 -30.95 -28.38 -2.55
CA TYR A 63 -31.81 -27.27 -2.20
C TYR A 63 -30.99 -25.99 -2.10
N TYR A 64 -31.66 -24.84 -2.14
CA TYR A 64 -31.10 -23.56 -1.76
C TYR A 64 -32.05 -22.84 -0.81
N ILE A 65 -31.51 -21.94 -0.01
CA ILE A 65 -32.28 -20.95 0.76
C ILE A 65 -31.66 -19.57 0.55
N ASP A 66 -32.55 -18.59 0.46
CA ASP A 66 -32.22 -17.17 0.39
C ASP A 66 -32.35 -16.59 1.81
N LEU A 67 -31.25 -16.12 2.38
CA LEU A 67 -31.22 -15.42 3.67
C LEU A 67 -31.17 -13.92 3.41
N THR A 68 -32.04 -13.19 4.09
CA THR A 68 -32.09 -11.73 4.08
C THR A 68 -30.83 -11.12 4.71
N SER A 69 -30.63 -9.81 4.54
CA SER A 69 -29.55 -9.09 5.23
C SER A 69 -29.66 -9.18 6.75
N ASP A 70 -30.89 -9.16 7.28
CA ASP A 70 -31.16 -9.14 8.72
C ASP A 70 -30.84 -10.50 9.35
N GLU A 71 -31.18 -11.59 8.66
CA GLU A 71 -30.83 -12.97 9.04
C GLU A 71 -29.33 -13.26 8.94
N MET A 72 -28.58 -12.40 8.25
CA MET A 72 -27.13 -12.47 8.12
C MET A 72 -26.41 -11.44 9.01
N ASN A 73 -27.08 -10.80 9.96
CA ASN A 73 -26.52 -9.73 10.78
C ASN A 73 -25.98 -10.21 12.14
N ALA A 74 -25.06 -11.18 12.12
CA ALA A 74 -24.41 -11.76 13.30
C ALA A 74 -23.00 -12.27 12.99
N ASP A 75 -22.24 -12.64 14.03
CA ASP A 75 -20.87 -13.17 13.89
C ASP A 75 -20.90 -14.67 13.62
N THR A 76 -21.89 -15.36 14.20
CA THR A 76 -22.24 -16.73 13.85
C THR A 76 -23.69 -16.80 13.44
N VAL A 77 -23.95 -17.30 12.24
CA VAL A 77 -25.31 -17.56 11.74
C VAL A 77 -25.45 -19.06 11.57
N VAL A 78 -26.37 -19.66 12.30
CA VAL A 78 -26.72 -21.08 12.14
C VAL A 78 -28.08 -21.17 11.49
N VAL A 79 -28.20 -21.96 10.43
CA VAL A 79 -29.48 -22.27 9.80
C VAL A 79 -29.77 -23.75 10.00
N ARG A 80 -30.97 -24.06 10.49
CA ARG A 80 -31.50 -25.42 10.52
C ARG A 80 -32.64 -25.53 9.50
N VAL A 81 -32.61 -26.59 8.71
CA VAL A 81 -33.66 -26.89 7.73
C VAL A 81 -34.27 -28.23 8.11
N GLN A 82 -35.53 -28.17 8.52
CA GLN A 82 -36.34 -29.32 8.91
C GLN A 82 -37.31 -29.69 7.79
N THR A 83 -37.79 -30.92 7.82
CA THR A 83 -38.80 -31.42 6.88
C THR A 83 -39.64 -32.50 7.54
N THR A 84 -40.90 -32.60 7.10
CA THR A 84 -41.81 -33.69 7.48
C THR A 84 -41.66 -34.96 6.62
N SER A 85 -40.78 -34.93 5.60
CA SER A 85 -40.50 -36.10 4.78
C SER A 85 -39.91 -37.24 5.59
N VAL A 86 -40.54 -38.42 5.48
CA VAL A 86 -40.14 -39.62 6.23
C VAL A 86 -38.70 -40.01 5.88
N GLY A 87 -37.87 -40.20 6.91
CA GLY A 87 -36.49 -40.66 6.75
C GLY A 87 -35.46 -39.54 6.56
N ALA A 88 -35.89 -38.34 6.17
CA ALA A 88 -35.01 -37.18 6.01
C ALA A 88 -34.42 -36.71 7.34
N LYS A 89 -33.17 -36.24 7.32
CA LYS A 89 -32.48 -35.65 8.46
C LYS A 89 -32.47 -34.14 8.35
N THR A 90 -32.50 -33.48 9.51
CA THR A 90 -32.33 -32.03 9.61
C THR A 90 -30.97 -31.64 9.06
N THR A 91 -30.95 -30.68 8.13
CA THR A 91 -29.70 -30.08 7.65
C THR A 91 -29.33 -28.90 8.54
N ILE A 92 -28.08 -28.86 9.01
CA ILE A 92 -27.52 -27.75 9.78
C ILE A 92 -26.43 -27.08 8.95
N LEU A 93 -26.53 -25.77 8.78
CA LEU A 93 -25.55 -24.94 8.10
C LEU A 93 -25.01 -23.92 9.11
N ILE A 94 -23.71 -23.71 9.12
CA ILE A 94 -23.04 -22.78 10.04
C ILE A 94 -22.20 -21.83 9.21
N PHE A 95 -22.45 -20.54 9.38
CA PHE A 95 -21.75 -19.46 8.70
C PHE A 95 -21.05 -18.58 9.73
N TYR A 96 -19.88 -18.07 9.32
CA TYR A 96 -19.15 -17.01 10.01
C TYR A 96 -19.07 -15.82 9.06
N PRO A 97 -20.11 -14.96 9.02
CA PRO A 97 -20.14 -13.84 8.08
C PRO A 97 -18.99 -12.86 8.37
N GLU A 98 -18.24 -12.49 7.34
CA GLU A 98 -17.16 -11.52 7.51
C GLU A 98 -17.73 -10.15 7.93
N GLU A 99 -17.16 -9.55 8.99
CA GLU A 99 -17.38 -8.14 9.30
C GLU A 99 -16.48 -7.22 8.46
N ALA A 100 -16.75 -5.93 8.51
CA ALA A 100 -15.88 -4.93 7.88
C ALA A 100 -14.51 -4.90 8.58
N GLY A 101 -13.51 -5.51 7.95
CA GLY A 101 -12.14 -5.60 8.48
C GLY A 101 -11.70 -7.04 8.76
N ASP A 102 -12.64 -8.00 8.83
CA ASP A 102 -12.33 -9.38 9.20
C ASP A 102 -11.68 -10.20 8.10
N ILE A 103 -12.01 -9.96 6.81
CA ILE A 103 -11.04 -9.92 5.69
C ILE A 103 -11.72 -9.49 4.38
N ARG A 104 -11.45 -8.25 3.96
CA ARG A 104 -11.45 -7.86 2.54
C ARG A 104 -10.20 -7.05 2.26
N VAL A 105 -9.23 -7.67 1.60
CA VAL A 105 -8.22 -6.94 0.82
C VAL A 105 -8.26 -7.45 -0.61
N ASN A 106 -8.68 -6.58 -1.53
CA ASN A 106 -8.63 -6.86 -2.95
C ASN A 106 -7.21 -6.52 -3.44
N VAL A 107 -6.25 -7.39 -3.17
CA VAL A 107 -4.86 -7.21 -3.65
C VAL A 107 -4.83 -7.24 -5.18
N THR A 108 -5.75 -7.94 -5.82
CA THR A 108 -5.97 -7.95 -7.28
C THR A 108 -6.32 -6.56 -7.84
N GLN A 109 -7.02 -5.71 -7.07
CA GLN A 109 -7.23 -4.31 -7.45
C GLN A 109 -5.95 -3.45 -7.40
N ILE A 110 -4.94 -3.89 -6.65
CA ILE A 110 -3.62 -3.26 -6.62
C ILE A 110 -2.79 -3.79 -7.81
N SER A 111 -2.76 -5.11 -8.03
CA SER A 111 -2.18 -5.73 -9.23
C SER A 111 -2.53 -7.22 -9.35
N ASP A 112 -2.59 -7.72 -10.59
CA ASP A 112 -2.66 -9.16 -10.90
C ASP A 112 -1.28 -9.85 -10.86
N ASP A 113 -0.21 -9.08 -10.64
CA ASP A 113 1.18 -9.55 -10.52
C ASP A 113 1.59 -9.63 -9.04
N THR A 114 2.00 -10.82 -8.58
CA THR A 114 2.44 -11.06 -7.20
C THR A 114 3.63 -10.17 -6.80
N THR A 115 4.42 -9.70 -7.75
CA THR A 115 5.59 -8.84 -7.52
C THR A 115 5.20 -7.37 -7.30
N ALA A 116 4.11 -6.93 -7.93
CA ALA A 116 3.70 -5.52 -7.91
C ALA A 116 2.97 -5.13 -6.62
N ALA A 117 2.18 -6.05 -6.05
CA ALA A 117 1.51 -5.84 -4.77
C ALA A 117 2.51 -5.66 -3.62
N ASP A 118 3.52 -6.54 -3.54
CA ASP A 118 4.60 -6.46 -2.54
C ASP A 118 5.37 -5.13 -2.64
N ASN A 119 5.67 -4.69 -3.87
CA ASN A 119 6.36 -3.43 -4.11
C ASN A 119 5.52 -2.19 -3.73
N ALA A 120 4.19 -2.27 -3.81
CA ALA A 120 3.28 -1.19 -3.41
C ALA A 120 3.11 -1.10 -1.89
N GLU A 121 2.97 -2.23 -1.19
CA GLU A 121 2.98 -2.28 0.28
C GLU A 121 4.27 -1.65 0.82
N LEU A 122 5.42 -2.08 0.28
CA LEU A 122 6.74 -1.53 0.61
C LEU A 122 6.84 -0.01 0.35
N MET A 123 6.14 0.53 -0.67
CA MET A 123 6.27 1.94 -1.02
C MET A 123 5.56 2.89 -0.02
N PHE A 124 4.45 2.44 0.59
CA PHE A 124 3.55 3.30 1.38
C PHE A 124 3.55 3.04 2.89
N ASP A 125 4.09 1.92 3.37
CA ASP A 125 4.17 1.60 4.81
C ASP A 125 5.38 2.21 5.54
N GLY A 126 6.28 2.88 4.80
CA GLY A 126 7.46 3.54 5.34
C GLY A 126 8.71 2.66 5.43
N THR A 127 8.67 1.40 5.00
CA THR A 127 9.80 0.47 5.07
C THR A 127 10.51 0.21 3.74
N GLY A 128 9.89 0.56 2.60
CA GLY A 128 10.48 0.40 1.27
C GLY A 128 10.90 1.69 0.57
N TYR A 129 11.04 1.61 -0.77
CA TYR A 129 11.83 2.52 -1.62
C TYR A 129 11.39 3.99 -1.65
N ALA A 130 10.18 4.34 -1.20
CA ALA A 130 9.68 5.73 -1.24
C ALA A 130 9.25 6.31 0.12
N GLY A 131 9.35 5.53 1.21
CA GLY A 131 8.99 5.99 2.56
C GLY A 131 10.10 5.83 3.60
N GLY A 132 11.12 5.00 3.33
CA GLY A 132 12.23 4.73 4.25
C GLY A 132 13.52 5.52 3.97
N THR A 133 14.62 5.13 4.62
CA THR A 133 15.96 5.72 4.40
C THR A 133 16.57 5.38 3.03
N ALA A 134 16.02 4.40 2.32
CA ALA A 134 16.37 4.08 0.94
C ALA A 134 15.63 5.07 0.01
N LYS A 135 16.38 6.03 -0.54
CA LYS A 135 15.83 7.00 -1.51
C LYS A 135 15.62 6.32 -2.85
N LEU A 136 14.53 6.66 -3.56
CA LEU A 136 14.41 6.33 -4.98
C LEU A 136 15.64 6.82 -5.73
N GLY A 137 16.21 5.95 -6.56
CA GLY A 137 17.23 6.35 -7.54
C GLY A 137 16.59 7.36 -8.47
N VAL A 138 16.84 8.65 -8.23
CA VAL A 138 16.43 9.70 -9.14
C VAL A 138 17.43 9.70 -10.28
N ASP A 139 16.98 9.39 -11.49
CA ASP A 139 17.79 9.65 -12.67
C ASP A 139 17.88 11.17 -12.87
N VAL A 140 18.92 11.77 -12.30
CA VAL A 140 19.17 13.21 -12.41
C VAL A 140 19.32 13.63 -13.87
N VAL A 141 19.73 12.72 -14.77
CA VAL A 141 19.82 12.96 -16.22
C VAL A 141 18.43 13.23 -16.82
N GLN A 142 17.38 12.54 -16.35
CA GLN A 142 16.00 12.81 -16.78
C GLN A 142 15.44 14.13 -16.22
N ILE A 143 15.88 14.56 -15.03
CA ILE A 143 15.35 15.78 -14.38
C ILE A 143 15.97 17.07 -14.94
N SER A 144 17.29 17.10 -15.17
CA SER A 144 17.94 18.32 -15.68
C SER A 144 17.71 18.50 -17.19
N GLY A 145 17.37 17.42 -17.91
CA GLY A 145 17.34 17.38 -19.37
C GLY A 145 18.73 17.48 -20.03
N ASP A 146 19.80 17.58 -19.24
CA ASP A 146 21.19 17.69 -19.67
C ASP A 146 22.06 16.74 -18.85
N ALA A 147 22.41 15.61 -19.47
CA ALA A 147 23.27 14.58 -18.88
C ALA A 147 24.66 15.12 -18.49
N THR A 148 25.18 16.10 -19.23
CA THR A 148 26.51 16.66 -19.00
C THR A 148 26.51 17.51 -17.73
N ALA A 149 25.49 18.35 -17.55
CA ALA A 149 25.33 19.16 -16.36
C ALA A 149 25.16 18.31 -15.09
N ALA A 150 24.39 17.22 -15.18
CA ALA A 150 24.18 16.28 -14.09
C ALA A 150 25.48 15.58 -13.66
N ASN A 151 26.24 15.02 -14.62
CA ASN A 151 27.51 14.34 -14.35
C ASN A 151 28.55 15.29 -13.75
N ASN A 152 28.63 16.53 -14.24
CA ASN A 152 29.56 17.53 -13.72
C ASN A 152 29.25 17.92 -12.27
N ALA A 153 27.96 17.98 -11.89
CA ALA A 153 27.55 18.25 -10.52
C ALA A 153 27.85 17.07 -9.59
N GLU A 154 27.54 15.84 -10.01
CA GLU A 154 27.91 14.61 -9.26
C GLU A 154 29.41 14.60 -8.94
N LEU A 155 30.25 14.78 -9.96
CA LEU A 155 31.71 14.86 -9.85
C LEU A 155 32.18 15.99 -8.92
N MET A 156 31.46 17.11 -8.84
CA MET A 156 31.87 18.25 -8.02
C MET A 156 31.58 18.04 -6.54
N PHE A 157 30.52 17.32 -6.18
CA PHE A 157 30.02 17.24 -4.81
C PHE A 157 30.33 15.91 -4.09
N ASP A 158 30.63 14.83 -4.82
CA ASP A 158 30.92 13.51 -4.22
C ASP A 158 32.39 13.31 -3.78
N GLY A 159 33.25 14.30 -4.05
CA GLY A 159 34.66 14.27 -3.67
C GLY A 159 35.60 13.64 -4.70
N THR A 160 35.08 13.08 -5.80
CA THR A 160 35.87 12.32 -6.78
C THR A 160 36.26 13.13 -8.04
N GLY A 161 35.63 14.29 -8.27
CA GLY A 161 35.93 15.18 -9.40
C GLY A 161 36.66 16.49 -9.06
N TYR A 162 36.47 17.51 -9.92
CA TYR A 162 37.31 18.71 -10.02
C TYR A 162 37.40 19.62 -8.78
N ALA A 163 36.51 19.46 -7.80
CA ALA A 163 36.52 20.22 -6.55
C ALA A 163 36.79 19.37 -5.30
N GLY A 164 36.82 18.03 -5.43
CA GLY A 164 36.97 17.08 -4.33
C GLY A 164 38.37 16.47 -4.19
N GLY A 165 39.12 16.39 -5.30
CA GLY A 165 40.49 15.89 -5.31
C GLY A 165 41.56 16.94 -5.01
N THR A 166 42.84 16.52 -5.03
CA THR A 166 44.00 17.42 -4.87
C THR A 166 44.15 18.46 -6.00
N THR A 167 43.40 18.29 -7.08
CA THR A 167 43.35 19.23 -8.21
C THR A 167 42.47 20.41 -7.82
N LYS A 168 43.09 21.47 -7.30
CA LYS A 168 42.40 22.75 -7.05
C LYS A 168 41.85 23.29 -8.37
N LEU A 169 40.68 23.93 -8.33
CA LEU A 169 40.18 24.75 -9.43
C LEU A 169 41.34 25.57 -9.98
N GLY A 170 41.62 25.40 -11.26
CA GLY A 170 42.63 26.17 -11.98
C GLY A 170 42.16 27.61 -12.09
N VAL A 171 42.15 28.34 -10.97
CA VAL A 171 42.02 29.78 -10.97
C VAL A 171 43.25 30.27 -11.69
N SER A 172 43.07 30.66 -12.95
CA SER A 172 44.09 31.37 -13.70
C SER A 172 44.25 32.73 -13.02
N VAL A 173 45.11 32.77 -12.01
CA VAL A 173 45.60 34.03 -11.48
C VAL A 173 46.55 34.56 -12.54
N VAL A 174 45.99 35.28 -13.52
CA VAL A 174 46.82 36.03 -14.46
C VAL A 174 47.44 37.14 -13.62
N THR A 175 48.75 37.10 -13.45
CA THR A 175 49.49 38.24 -12.92
C THR A 175 49.15 39.42 -13.82
N ASN A 176 48.42 40.41 -13.31
CA ASN A 176 48.18 41.63 -14.07
C ASN A 176 49.53 42.31 -14.30
N ALA A 177 50.10 42.13 -15.49
CA ALA A 177 51.35 42.76 -15.91
C ALA A 177 51.13 44.27 -16.13
N ASP A 178 49.88 44.68 -16.38
CA ASP A 178 49.50 46.08 -16.46
C ASP A 178 49.32 46.67 -15.05
N LYS A 179 50.41 47.20 -14.52
CA LYS A 179 50.42 47.96 -13.26
C LYS A 179 50.08 49.44 -13.47
N THR A 180 49.63 49.85 -14.66
CA THR A 180 49.34 51.26 -14.93
C THR A 180 48.17 51.70 -14.04
N GLY A 181 48.44 52.60 -13.09
CA GLY A 181 47.49 53.02 -12.05
C GLY A 181 47.63 52.32 -10.69
N TYR A 182 48.40 51.23 -10.59
CA TYR A 182 48.78 50.62 -9.32
C TYR A 182 50.09 51.24 -8.83
N ALA A 183 50.02 52.42 -8.21
CA ALA A 183 51.18 53.05 -7.59
C ALA A 183 51.59 52.28 -6.32
N LEU A 184 52.42 51.24 -6.47
CA LEU A 184 53.29 50.77 -5.39
C LEU A 184 54.50 51.68 -5.37
N THR A 185 54.34 52.89 -4.85
CA THR A 185 55.43 53.86 -4.72
C THR A 185 56.51 53.21 -3.84
N ALA A 186 57.65 52.87 -4.43
CA ALA A 186 58.81 52.30 -3.74
C ALA A 186 59.44 53.26 -2.71
N ASP A 187 58.87 54.44 -2.51
CA ASP A 187 59.41 55.53 -1.69
C ASP A 187 58.78 55.66 -0.30
N TYR A 188 57.77 54.87 0.07
CA TYR A 188 57.31 54.87 1.47
C TYR A 188 58.17 53.96 2.35
N ASP A 189 59.40 54.41 2.62
CA ASP A 189 60.21 53.93 3.74
C ASP A 189 60.09 54.92 4.90
N PRO A 190 59.23 54.65 5.92
CA PRO A 190 59.05 55.57 7.05
C PRO A 190 60.33 55.78 7.88
N ALA A 191 61.38 54.97 7.69
CA ALA A 191 62.67 55.13 8.37
C ALA A 191 63.56 56.22 7.73
N LYS A 192 63.41 56.50 6.43
CA LYS A 192 64.22 57.53 5.71
C LYS A 192 63.77 58.96 5.98
N ALA A 193 62.53 59.17 6.39
CA ALA A 193 61.95 60.50 6.59
C ALA A 193 62.35 61.20 7.90
N LYS A 194 63.07 60.54 8.82
CA LYS A 194 63.32 61.07 10.18
C LYS A 194 64.75 61.56 10.47
N HIS A 195 65.68 61.54 9.52
CA HIS A 195 67.07 61.95 9.81
C HIS A 195 67.69 62.86 8.75
N SER A 196 67.16 64.08 8.64
CA SER A 196 67.87 65.21 8.03
C SER A 196 67.69 66.44 8.93
N GLY A 197 68.39 66.43 10.07
CA GLY A 197 68.52 67.62 10.91
C GLY A 197 69.34 68.71 10.19
N PRO A 198 69.08 70.00 10.46
CA PRO A 198 69.71 71.11 9.75
C PRO A 198 71.22 71.17 10.04
N THR A 199 72.04 71.21 8.99
CA THR A 199 73.47 71.51 9.06
C THR A 199 73.68 73.01 9.18
N TYR A 200 74.27 73.47 10.28
CA TYR A 200 74.65 74.88 10.45
C TYR A 200 76.02 75.13 9.76
N PRO A 201 76.20 76.25 9.03
CA PRO A 201 77.47 76.57 8.39
C PRO A 201 78.51 77.03 9.43
N ASN A 202 79.73 76.49 9.32
CA ASN A 202 80.91 76.95 10.05
C ASN A 202 81.39 78.30 9.50
N TRP A 203 81.94 79.13 10.40
CA TRP A 203 82.26 80.55 10.26
C TRP A 203 83.28 80.86 9.16
#